data_AF-A0A2V6QCR7-F1
#
_entry.id   AF-A0A2V6QCR7-F1
#
_cell.length_a   1.000
_cell.length_b   1.000
_cell.length_c   1.000
_cell.angle_alpha   90.00
_cell.angle_beta   90.00
_cell.angle_gamma   90.00
#
_symmetry.space_group_name_H-M   'P 1'
#
loop_
_entity.id
_entity.type
_entity.pdbx_description
1 polymer ?
#
loop_
_entity_poly.entity_id
_entity_poly.type
_entity_poly.pdbx_seq_one_letter_code
_entity_poly.pdbx_strand_id
1 'polypeptide(L)'
;MCRVEIKPGRRVMFRNDGRVAHVDCPEVTCPVCTRQIFPGEPIRRNGEEMLHGNCWLKRQRAMAGGSAASPWTIVFQQRAQRRASIDPAAVSRIRAAVREVWAEARALRRFARVVCWSSRALRPESRFV
;
A
#
# COMPACT_ATOMS: atom_id res chain seq x y z
N MET A 1 -19.84 -1.81 -8.27
CA MET A 1 -20.76 -2.05 -7.14
C MET A 1 -20.60 -0.92 -6.13
N CYS A 2 -21.69 -0.25 -5.73
CA CYS A 2 -21.63 0.76 -4.67
C CYS A 2 -21.16 0.11 -3.36
N ARG A 3 -20.17 0.73 -2.69
CA ARG A 3 -19.59 0.24 -1.42
C ARG A 3 -19.94 1.14 -0.24
N VAL A 4 -20.89 2.05 -0.40
CA VAL A 4 -21.37 2.98 0.64
C VAL A 4 -22.50 2.32 1.42
N GLU A 5 -22.56 2.59 2.72
CA GLU A 5 -23.66 2.14 3.58
C GLU A 5 -25.00 2.75 3.15
N ILE A 6 -26.05 1.95 3.15
CA ILE A 6 -27.42 2.39 2.83
C ILE A 6 -28.07 2.87 4.14
N LYS A 7 -28.43 4.15 4.19
CA LYS A 7 -29.19 4.74 5.31
C LYS A 7 -30.70 4.76 5.00
N PRO A 8 -31.58 4.67 6.02
CA PRO A 8 -33.01 4.87 5.85
C PRO A 8 -33.33 6.18 5.12
N GLY A 9 -34.36 6.18 4.27
CA GLY A 9 -34.76 7.34 3.46
C GLY A 9 -34.01 7.48 2.12
N ARG A 10 -33.07 6.59 1.79
CA ARG A 10 -32.41 6.57 0.47
C ARG A 10 -33.12 5.63 -0.50
N ARG A 11 -33.14 6.00 -1.78
CA ARG A 11 -33.68 5.16 -2.86
C ARG A 11 -32.75 3.98 -3.13
N VAL A 12 -33.31 2.78 -3.09
CA VAL A 12 -32.61 1.52 -3.33
C VAL A 12 -33.31 0.70 -4.38
N MET A 13 -32.56 -0.16 -5.05
CA MET A 13 -33.06 -1.19 -5.95
C MET A 13 -32.62 -2.56 -5.45
N PHE A 14 -33.52 -3.54 -5.58
CA PHE A 14 -33.20 -4.94 -5.41
C PHE A 14 -32.60 -5.47 -6.70
N ARG A 15 -31.44 -6.11 -6.61
CA ARG A 15 -30.78 -6.73 -7.75
C ARG A 15 -31.18 -8.19 -7.85
N ASN A 16 -31.00 -8.76 -9.05
CA ASN A 16 -31.26 -10.18 -9.33
C ASN A 16 -30.29 -11.12 -8.59
N ASP A 17 -29.20 -10.61 -8.02
CA ASP A 17 -28.26 -11.36 -7.17
C ASP A 17 -28.69 -11.39 -5.68
N GLY A 18 -29.90 -10.92 -5.37
CA GLY A 18 -30.44 -10.85 -4.01
C GLY A 18 -29.86 -9.71 -3.15
N ARG A 19 -28.99 -8.87 -3.71
CA ARG A 19 -28.38 -7.74 -2.98
C ARG A 19 -29.17 -6.45 -3.20
N VAL A 20 -29.08 -5.56 -2.22
CA VAL A 20 -29.64 -4.21 -2.30
C VAL A 20 -28.55 -3.23 -2.72
N ALA A 21 -28.85 -2.36 -3.67
CA ALA A 21 -27.94 -1.30 -4.12
C ALA A 21 -28.66 0.05 -4.13
N HIS A 22 -27.91 1.15 -4.01
CA HIS A 22 -28.45 2.48 -4.27
C HIS A 22 -28.89 2.57 -5.74
N VAL A 23 -30.01 3.27 -5.99
CA VAL A 23 -30.40 3.66 -7.36
C VAL A 23 -29.34 4.62 -7.92
N ASP A 24 -28.99 5.64 -7.13
CA ASP A 24 -27.95 6.60 -7.42
C ASP A 24 -26.80 6.41 -6.42
N CYS A 25 -25.61 6.04 -6.89
CA CYS A 25 -24.47 5.88 -6.01
C CYS A 25 -24.11 7.25 -5.41
N PRO A 26 -24.12 7.41 -4.08
CA PRO A 26 -23.80 8.70 -3.47
C PRO A 26 -22.35 9.08 -3.79
N GLU A 27 -22.14 10.37 -3.99
CA GLU A 27 -20.82 10.92 -4.26
C GLU A 27 -19.95 10.82 -2.99
N VAL A 28 -18.76 10.26 -3.14
CA VAL A 28 -17.81 10.07 -2.04
C VAL A 28 -16.48 10.67 -2.48
N THR A 29 -15.98 11.64 -1.73
CA THR A 29 -14.71 12.29 -2.04
C THR A 29 -13.60 11.74 -1.17
N CYS A 30 -12.47 11.38 -1.76
CA CYS A 30 -11.29 10.95 -1.01
C CYS A 30 -10.66 12.15 -0.29
N PRO A 31 -10.50 12.14 1.04
CA PRO A 31 -9.98 13.28 1.78
C PRO A 31 -8.50 13.59 1.50
N VAL A 32 -7.75 12.63 0.94
CA VAL A 32 -6.31 12.79 0.67
C VAL A 32 -6.01 13.45 -0.66
N CYS A 33 -6.83 13.21 -1.69
CA CYS A 33 -6.58 13.73 -3.04
C CYS A 33 -7.74 14.53 -3.62
N THR A 34 -8.79 14.77 -2.82
CA THR A 34 -9.98 15.56 -3.14
C THR A 34 -10.75 15.14 -4.39
N ARG A 35 -10.46 13.96 -4.94
CA ARG A 35 -11.16 13.37 -6.08
C ARG A 35 -12.30 12.48 -5.62
N GLN A 36 -13.35 12.42 -6.44
CA GLN A 36 -14.45 11.49 -6.28
C GLN A 36 -13.96 10.05 -6.41
N ILE A 37 -14.49 9.17 -5.58
CA ILE A 37 -14.24 7.73 -5.58
C ILE A 37 -15.35 7.06 -6.38
N PHE A 38 -15.00 6.44 -7.50
CA PHE A 38 -15.97 5.78 -8.38
C PHE A 38 -16.22 4.32 -7.98
N PRO A 39 -17.43 3.78 -8.28
CA PRO A 39 -17.72 2.37 -8.07
C PRO A 39 -16.77 1.47 -8.88
N GLY A 40 -16.03 0.60 -8.19
CA GLY A 40 -15.08 -0.32 -8.82
C GLY A 40 -13.63 0.06 -8.58
N GLU A 41 -13.35 1.29 -8.17
CA GLU A 41 -12.00 1.68 -7.78
C GLU A 41 -11.54 0.92 -6.52
N PRO A 42 -10.22 0.68 -6.37
CA PRO A 42 -9.66 0.13 -5.14
C PRO A 42 -9.87 1.14 -4.00
N ILE A 43 -10.61 0.75 -2.97
CA ILE A 43 -10.88 1.60 -1.80
C ILE A 43 -10.41 0.96 -0.50
N ARG A 44 -10.16 1.80 0.50
CA ARG A 44 -9.96 1.43 1.90
C ARG A 44 -10.87 2.25 2.79
N ARG A 45 -11.42 1.61 3.82
CA ARG A 45 -12.20 2.27 4.88
C ARG A 45 -11.28 2.56 6.06
N ASN A 46 -11.38 3.75 6.61
CA ASN A 46 -10.63 4.19 7.80
C ASN A 46 -11.60 4.91 8.75
N GLY A 47 -12.27 4.14 9.60
CA GLY A 47 -13.44 4.64 10.32
C GLY A 47 -14.56 5.01 9.34
N GLU A 48 -15.06 6.24 9.44
CA GLU A 48 -16.09 6.79 8.55
C GLU A 48 -15.55 7.27 7.20
N GLU A 49 -14.23 7.44 7.07
CA GLU A 49 -13.61 7.92 5.84
C GLU A 49 -13.47 6.79 4.80
N MET A 50 -13.74 7.12 3.54
CA MET A 50 -13.35 6.31 2.40
C MET A 50 -12.19 6.95 1.64
N LEU A 51 -11.18 6.14 1.36
CA LEU A 51 -9.97 6.56 0.67
C LEU A 51 -9.72 5.68 -0.55
N HIS A 52 -9.15 6.26 -1.61
CA HIS A 52 -8.51 5.47 -2.65
C HIS A 52 -7.42 4.57 -2.02
N GLY A 53 -7.25 3.35 -2.52
CA GLY A 53 -6.27 2.40 -2.00
C GLY A 53 -4.84 2.95 -1.98
N ASN A 54 -4.45 3.68 -3.04
CA ASN A 54 -3.15 4.35 -3.10
C ASN A 54 -3.03 5.52 -2.13
N CYS A 55 -4.10 6.28 -1.91
CA CYS A 55 -4.12 7.38 -0.95
C CYS A 55 -3.97 6.87 0.49
N TRP A 56 -4.66 5.78 0.82
CA TRP A 56 -4.49 5.11 2.11
C TRP A 56 -3.05 4.66 2.32
N LEU A 57 -2.41 4.02 1.33
CA LEU A 57 -1.02 3.57 1.44
C LEU A 57 -0.04 4.74 1.64
N LYS A 58 -0.24 5.85 0.91
CA LYS A 58 0.55 7.08 1.10
C LYS A 58 0.39 7.62 2.53
N ARG A 59 -0.84 7.71 3.03
CA ARG A 59 -1.14 8.19 4.39
C ARG A 59 -0.53 7.27 5.46
N GLN A 60 -0.65 5.96 5.31
CA GLN A 60 -0.06 4.97 6.22
C GLN A 60 1.46 5.07 6.27
N ARG A 61 2.13 5.22 5.11
CA ARG A 61 3.59 5.41 5.08
C ARG A 61 4.04 6.69 5.77
N ALA A 62 3.26 7.76 5.65
CA ALA A 62 3.54 9.01 6.35
C ALA A 62 3.43 8.83 7.88
N MET A 63 2.41 8.12 8.35
CA MET A 63 2.20 7.86 9.79
C MET A 63 3.18 6.85 10.37
N ALA A 64 3.58 5.82 9.60
CA ALA A 64 4.51 4.78 10.02
C ALA A 64 5.98 5.23 10.10
N GLY A 65 6.25 6.53 10.15
CA GLY A 65 7.62 7.07 10.28
C GLY A 65 8.43 7.05 8.98
N GLY A 66 7.80 6.82 7.82
CA GLY A 66 8.46 6.92 6.52
C GLY A 66 8.72 8.36 6.05
N SER A 67 8.35 9.36 6.85
CA SER A 67 8.69 10.75 6.60
C SER A 67 10.08 11.07 7.14
N ALA A 68 10.92 11.70 6.32
CA ALA A 68 12.21 12.26 6.74
C ALA A 68 12.06 13.25 7.92
N ALA A 69 10.87 13.81 8.11
CA ALA A 69 10.55 14.77 9.16
C ALA A 69 9.84 14.17 10.39
N SER A 70 9.75 12.83 10.51
CA SER A 70 9.17 12.26 11.73
C SER A 70 10.09 12.52 12.93
N PRO A 71 9.58 12.86 14.13
CA PRO A 71 10.41 13.06 15.32
C PRO A 71 11.31 11.86 15.61
N TRP A 72 10.79 10.65 15.39
CA TRP A 72 11.55 9.41 15.55
C TRP A 72 12.69 9.28 14.53
N THR A 73 12.49 9.70 13.29
CA THR A 73 13.56 9.74 12.27
C THR A 73 14.72 10.62 12.74
N ILE A 74 14.42 11.81 13.29
CA ILE A 74 15.44 12.73 13.82
C ILE A 74 16.20 12.10 14.99
N VAL A 75 15.49 11.54 15.97
CA VAL A 75 16.11 10.88 17.14
C VAL A 75 17.00 9.71 16.72
N PHE A 76 16.53 8.86 15.80
CA PHE A 76 17.34 7.74 15.31
C PHE A 76 18.55 8.21 14.51
N GLN A 77 18.41 9.26 13.70
CA GLN A 77 19.51 9.82 12.92
C GLN A 77 20.59 10.43 13.84
N GLN A 78 20.21 11.20 14.85
CA GLN A 78 21.14 11.74 15.85
C GLN A 78 21.87 10.63 16.61
N ARG A 79 21.16 9.58 17.03
CA ARG A 79 21.78 8.42 17.69
C ARG A 79 22.77 7.70 16.77
N ALA A 80 22.42 7.53 15.49
CA ALA A 80 23.31 6.94 14.50
C ALA A 80 24.56 7.80 14.26
N GLN A 81 24.41 9.13 14.19
CA GLN A 81 25.53 10.08 14.09
C GLN A 81 26.45 10.00 15.31
N ARG A 82 25.89 10.00 16.52
CA ARG A 82 26.68 9.87 17.75
C ARG A 82 27.45 8.55 17.81
N ARG A 83 26.85 7.43 17.39
CA ARG A 83 27.58 6.15 17.30
C ARG A 83 28.70 6.20 16.27
N ALA A 84 28.45 6.84 15.12
CA ALA A 84 29.45 7.01 14.07
C ALA A 84 30.61 7.91 14.50
N SER A 85 30.38 8.90 15.36
CA SER A 85 31.46 9.73 15.92
C SER A 85 32.27 9.02 17.00
N ILE A 86 31.68 8.06 17.71
CA ILE A 86 32.37 7.26 18.74
C ILE A 86 33.26 6.19 18.11
N ASP A 87 32.73 5.43 17.14
CA ASP A 87 33.49 4.40 16.43
C ASP A 87 33.10 4.37 14.93
N PRO A 88 33.80 5.17 14.11
CA PRO A 88 33.57 5.22 12.68
C PRO A 88 33.84 3.88 11.97
N ALA A 89 34.78 3.08 12.49
CA ALA A 89 35.21 1.83 11.88
C ALA A 89 34.18 0.72 12.09
N ALA A 90 33.65 0.55 13.30
CA ALA A 90 32.55 -0.38 13.56
C ALA A 90 31.30 -0.02 12.77
N VAL A 91 30.92 1.25 12.70
CA VAL A 91 29.76 1.69 11.91
C VAL A 91 29.97 1.42 10.41
N SER A 92 31.19 1.61 9.90
CA SER A 92 31.52 1.32 8.50
C SER A 92 31.43 -0.17 8.18
N ARG A 93 31.90 -1.05 9.09
CA ARG A 93 31.77 -2.51 8.96
C ARG A 93 30.31 -2.95 8.94
N ILE A 94 29.49 -2.46 9.86
CA ILE A 94 28.05 -2.76 9.89
C ILE A 94 27.39 -2.30 8.59
N ARG A 95 27.68 -1.09 8.11
CA ARG A 95 27.13 -0.59 6.84
C ARG A 95 27.57 -1.43 5.64
N ALA A 96 28.81 -1.93 5.62
CA ALA A 96 29.27 -2.83 4.58
C ALA A 96 28.48 -4.15 4.58
N ALA A 97 28.37 -4.81 5.74
CA ALA A 97 27.59 -6.04 5.89
C ALA A 97 26.11 -5.84 5.49
N VAL A 98 25.49 -4.72 5.87
CA VAL A 98 24.12 -4.41 5.44
C VAL A 98 24.04 -4.30 3.91
N ARG A 99 25.01 -3.65 3.25
CA ARG A 99 25.01 -3.53 1.78
C ARG A 99 25.13 -4.88 1.09
N GLU A 100 25.93 -5.79 1.61
CA GLU A 100 26.09 -7.16 1.09
C GLU A 100 24.76 -7.93 1.17
N VAL A 101 24.14 -7.97 2.35
CA VAL A 101 22.83 -8.61 2.55
C VAL A 101 21.77 -8.02 1.63
N TRP A 102 21.78 -6.69 1.42
CA TRP A 102 20.86 -6.04 0.49
C TRP A 102 21.12 -6.39 -0.97
N ALA A 103 22.39 -6.57 -1.36
CA ALA A 103 22.75 -7.00 -2.71
C ALA A 103 22.24 -8.43 -2.98
N GLU A 104 22.44 -9.35 -2.03
CA GLU A 104 21.93 -10.72 -2.09
C GLU A 104 20.40 -10.75 -2.15
N ALA A 105 19.73 -10.02 -1.28
CA ALA A 105 18.27 -9.93 -1.27
C ALA A 105 17.71 -9.37 -2.59
N ARG A 106 18.41 -8.41 -3.23
CA ARG A 106 18.05 -7.89 -4.55
C ARG A 106 18.26 -8.94 -5.63
N ALA A 107 19.37 -9.68 -5.60
CA ALA A 107 19.65 -10.76 -6.54
C ALA A 107 18.58 -11.86 -6.44
N LEU A 108 18.23 -12.29 -5.23
CA LEU A 108 17.17 -13.28 -4.99
C LEU A 108 15.81 -12.79 -5.51
N ARG A 109 15.45 -11.52 -5.27
CA ARG A 109 14.20 -10.95 -5.81
C ARG A 109 14.20 -10.90 -7.34
N ARG A 110 15.33 -10.59 -7.98
CA ARG A 110 15.45 -10.61 -9.45
C ARG A 110 15.27 -12.03 -9.97
N PHE A 111 15.96 -13.00 -9.37
CA PHE A 111 15.83 -14.41 -9.72
C PHE A 111 14.38 -14.90 -9.57
N ALA A 112 13.74 -14.62 -8.43
CA ALA A 112 12.34 -14.97 -8.19
C ALA A 112 11.39 -14.38 -9.25
N ARG A 113 11.64 -13.13 -9.71
CA ARG A 113 10.86 -12.54 -10.80
C ARG A 113 11.05 -13.28 -12.12
N VAL A 114 12.29 -13.66 -12.46
CA VAL A 114 12.58 -14.44 -13.66
C VAL A 114 11.85 -15.79 -13.60
N VAL A 115 11.99 -16.52 -12.48
CA VAL A 115 11.28 -17.79 -12.27
C VAL A 115 9.76 -17.62 -12.38
N CYS A 116 9.16 -16.64 -11.69
CA CYS A 116 7.72 -16.38 -11.80
C CYS A 116 7.28 -16.05 -13.23
N TRP A 117 8.10 -15.34 -14.00
CA TRP A 117 7.78 -15.00 -15.39
C TRP A 117 7.86 -16.24 -16.29
N SER A 118 8.94 -17.01 -16.20
CA SER A 118 9.10 -18.29 -16.93
C SER A 118 8.02 -19.30 -16.56
N SER A 119 7.67 -19.43 -15.28
CA SER A 119 6.57 -20.30 -14.83
C SER A 119 5.19 -19.83 -15.28
N ARG A 120 4.99 -18.53 -15.56
CA ARG A 120 3.75 -18.02 -16.18
C ARG A 120 3.72 -18.30 -17.68
N ALA A 121 4.85 -18.13 -18.37
CA ALA A 121 4.98 -18.42 -19.80
C ALA A 121 4.80 -19.92 -20.10
N LEU A 122 5.16 -20.79 -19.15
CA LEU A 122 5.00 -22.24 -19.25
C LEU A 122 3.64 -22.75 -18.74
N ARG A 123 2.70 -21.89 -18.31
CA ARG A 123 1.33 -22.35 -18.08
C ARG A 123 0.70 -22.58 -19.45
N PRO A 124 0.40 -23.84 -19.85
CA PRO A 124 -0.42 -24.04 -21.03
C PRO A 124 -1.73 -23.28 -20.81
N GLU A 125 -2.19 -22.59 -21.85
CA GLU A 125 -3.59 -22.17 -21.93
C GLU A 125 -4.43 -23.43 -21.76
N SER A 126 -4.89 -23.70 -20.54
CA SER A 126 -6.05 -24.55 -20.33
C SER A 126 -7.23 -23.76 -20.90
N ARG A 127 -7.36 -23.81 -22.24
CA ARG A 127 -8.57 -23.46 -22.97
C ARG A 127 -9.67 -24.31 -22.39
N PHE A 128 -10.47 -23.69 -21.53
CA PHE A 128 -11.84 -24.10 -21.33
C PHE A 128 -12.66 -23.48 -22.46
N VAL A 129 -13.54 -24.32 -23.00
CA VAL A 129 -14.46 -24.16 -24.13
C VAL A 129 -13.84 -24.43 -25.49
#